data_AF-A0A946DKM5-F1
#
_entry.id   AF-A0A946DKM5-F1
#
_cell.length_a   1.000
_cell.length_b   1.000
_cell.length_c   1.000
_cell.angle_alpha   90.00
_cell.angle_beta   90.00
_cell.angle_gamma   90.00
#
_symmetry.space_group_name_H-M   'P 1'
#
loop_
_entity.id
_entity.type
_entity.pdbx_description
1 polymer ?
#
loop_
_entity_poly.entity_id
_entity_poly.type
_entity_poly.pdbx_seq_one_letter_code
_entity_poly.pdbx_strand_id
1 'polypeptide(L)'
;MTQFEVVDLFASHLAITITFFMAFVSTTSAMLVASYFAKDSIPPSLARVMLVIYTTSSIFLIGGFQRTSKVMVTIREKLEEIAPWHTAASEAEWVLPTVIAIGTGTMLVISIVAIWYFQYSRSARI
;
A
#
# COMPACT_ATOMS: atom_id res chain seq x y z
N MET A 1 -25.80 9.52 -11.18
CA MET A 1 -24.38 9.71 -11.54
C MET A 1 -24.26 9.51 -13.03
N THR A 2 -23.72 10.46 -13.76
CA THR A 2 -23.55 10.36 -15.22
C THR A 2 -22.43 9.38 -15.57
N GLN A 3 -22.37 8.92 -16.83
CA GLN A 3 -21.29 8.04 -17.31
C GLN A 3 -19.90 8.61 -17.02
N PHE A 4 -19.71 9.90 -17.30
CA PHE A 4 -18.43 10.58 -17.08
C PHE A 4 -18.07 10.70 -15.59
N GLU A 5 -19.05 10.97 -14.72
CA GLU A 5 -18.82 11.06 -13.28
C GLU A 5 -18.35 9.73 -12.68
N VAL A 6 -18.90 8.60 -13.11
CA VAL A 6 -18.52 7.27 -12.57
C VAL A 6 -17.12 6.88 -13.04
N VAL A 7 -16.78 7.14 -14.31
CA VAL A 7 -15.44 6.88 -14.86
C VAL A 7 -14.39 7.75 -14.17
N ASP A 8 -14.67 9.05 -13.97
CA ASP A 8 -13.77 9.97 -13.28
C ASP A 8 -13.57 9.58 -11.80
N LEU A 9 -14.65 9.15 -11.14
CA LEU A 9 -14.56 8.64 -9.76
C LEU A 9 -13.69 7.38 -9.67
N PHE A 10 -13.82 6.46 -10.63
CA PHE A 10 -12.98 5.25 -10.70
C PHE A 10 -11.51 5.62 -10.92
N ALA A 11 -11.22 6.49 -11.89
CA ALA A 11 -9.87 6.96 -12.18
C ALA A 11 -9.23 7.65 -10.96
N SER A 12 -10.00 8.47 -10.24
CA SER A 12 -9.56 9.13 -9.02
C SER A 12 -9.17 8.12 -7.93
N HIS A 13 -9.97 7.08 -7.71
CA HIS A 13 -9.66 6.04 -6.71
C HIS A 13 -8.48 5.17 -7.13
N LEU A 14 -8.31 4.92 -8.43
CA LEU A 14 -7.14 4.24 -8.96
C LEU A 14 -5.86 5.05 -8.69
N ALA A 15 -5.89 6.36 -8.96
CA ALA A 15 -4.77 7.27 -8.68
C ALA A 15 -4.40 7.32 -7.20
N ILE A 16 -5.41 7.37 -6.31
CA ILE A 16 -5.19 7.33 -4.85
C ILE A 16 -4.57 5.99 -4.43
N THR A 17 -5.04 4.87 -4.98
CA THR A 17 -4.50 3.53 -4.71
C THR A 17 -3.03 3.43 -5.10
N ILE A 18 -2.67 3.93 -6.30
CA ILE A 18 -1.28 4.01 -6.76
C ILE A 18 -0.45 4.89 -5.83
N THR A 19 -1.00 6.03 -5.38
CA THR A 19 -0.31 6.95 -4.47
C THR A 19 0.00 6.28 -3.14
N PHE A 20 -0.94 5.55 -2.53
CA PHE A 20 -0.70 4.78 -1.31
C PHE A 20 0.39 3.73 -1.51
N PHE A 21 0.36 3.01 -2.63
CA PHE A 21 1.36 2.00 -2.95
C PHE A 21 2.76 2.60 -3.10
N MET A 22 2.90 3.67 -3.89
CA MET A 22 4.18 4.34 -4.11
C MET A 22 4.73 4.97 -2.81
N ALA A 23 3.86 5.55 -1.99
CA ALA A 23 4.25 6.08 -0.68
C ALA A 23 4.74 4.96 0.26
N PHE A 24 4.11 3.78 0.21
CA PHE A 24 4.55 2.61 0.98
C PHE A 24 5.93 2.12 0.54
N VAL A 25 6.14 2.00 -0.77
CA VAL A 25 7.46 1.64 -1.34
C VAL A 25 8.51 2.64 -0.89
N SER A 26 8.25 3.94 -1.06
CA SER A 26 9.17 5.01 -0.65
C SER A 26 9.51 4.95 0.84
N THR A 27 8.51 4.79 1.70
CA THR A 27 8.70 4.74 3.16
C THR A 27 9.51 3.50 3.57
N THR A 28 9.22 2.35 2.95
CA THR A 28 9.95 1.10 3.19
C THR A 28 11.40 1.19 2.69
N SER A 29 11.63 1.72 1.49
CA SER A 29 12.97 1.95 0.97
C SER A 29 13.79 2.87 1.87
N ALA A 30 13.21 3.97 2.34
CA ALA A 30 13.89 4.87 3.27
C ALA A 30 14.28 4.17 4.58
N MET A 31 13.38 3.34 5.13
CA MET A 31 13.67 2.54 6.32
C MET A 31 14.81 1.55 6.08
N LEU A 32 14.79 0.80 4.96
CA LEU A 32 15.83 -0.17 4.62
C LEU A 32 17.20 0.50 4.37
N VAL A 33 17.21 1.65 3.69
CA VAL A 33 18.43 2.45 3.47
C VAL A 33 18.99 2.93 4.80
N ALA A 34 18.15 3.48 5.69
CA ALA A 34 18.58 3.90 7.01
C ALA A 34 19.10 2.71 7.84
N SER A 35 18.45 1.56 7.75
CA SER A 35 18.87 0.30 8.39
C SER A 35 20.25 -0.16 7.89
N TYR A 36 20.50 -0.02 6.58
CA TYR A 36 21.73 -0.47 5.94
C TYR A 36 22.92 0.43 6.27
N PHE A 37 22.78 1.76 6.13
CA PHE A 37 23.89 2.69 6.30
C PHE A 37 24.19 3.03 7.76
N ALA A 38 23.15 3.16 8.58
CA ALA A 38 23.30 3.71 9.92
C ALA A 38 23.33 2.64 11.02
N LYS A 39 23.46 1.35 10.63
CA LYS A 39 23.52 0.13 11.47
C LYS A 39 23.98 0.41 12.90
N ASP A 40 25.22 0.88 13.03
CA ASP A 40 25.91 1.05 14.31
C ASP A 40 25.82 2.44 14.92
N SER A 41 25.37 3.43 14.13
CA SER A 41 25.39 4.85 14.49
C SER A 41 24.08 5.35 15.09
N ILE A 42 22.96 4.60 14.95
CA ILE A 42 21.66 5.02 15.47
C ILE A 42 21.51 4.66 16.95
N PRO A 43 21.37 5.66 17.86
CA PRO A 43 21.09 5.43 19.27
C PRO A 43 19.78 4.64 19.48
N PRO A 44 19.67 3.81 20.53
CA PRO A 44 18.48 2.98 20.77
C PRO A 44 17.16 3.75 20.84
N SER A 45 17.16 4.98 21.38
CA SER A 45 15.99 5.85 21.45
C SER A 45 15.50 6.26 20.06
N LEU A 46 16.42 6.70 19.19
CA LEU A 46 16.11 7.09 17.81
C LEU A 46 15.63 5.89 16.99
N ALA A 47 16.24 4.72 17.17
CA ALA A 47 15.80 3.49 16.50
C ALA A 47 14.36 3.10 16.85
N ARG A 48 13.97 3.27 18.13
CA ARG A 48 12.60 3.03 18.57
C ARG A 48 11.62 4.00 17.91
N VAL A 49 11.98 5.29 17.84
CA VAL A 49 11.17 6.30 17.17
C VAL A 49 11.00 5.98 15.69
N MET A 50 12.08 5.61 15.00
CA MET A 50 12.03 5.20 13.59
C MET A 50 11.11 3.99 13.37
N LEU A 51 11.21 2.97 14.22
CA LEU A 51 10.36 1.78 14.14
C LEU A 51 8.88 2.14 14.36
N VAL A 52 8.57 2.98 15.35
CA VAL A 52 7.20 3.45 15.60
C VAL A 52 6.66 4.21 14.39
N ILE A 53 7.42 5.17 13.85
CA ILE A 53 7.02 5.96 12.67
C ILE A 53 6.80 5.04 11.47
N TYR A 54 7.71 4.11 11.21
CA TYR A 54 7.58 3.17 10.10
C TYR A 54 6.34 2.29 10.25
N THR A 55 6.10 1.78 11.46
CA THR A 55 4.97 0.88 11.74
C THR A 55 3.64 1.61 11.59
N THR A 56 3.49 2.80 12.18
CA THR A 56 2.26 3.60 12.06
C THR A 56 2.02 4.06 10.63
N SER A 57 3.08 4.47 9.91
CA SER A 57 2.99 4.82 8.49
C SER A 57 2.57 3.61 7.65
N SER A 58 3.15 2.43 7.89
CA SER A 58 2.81 1.21 7.15
C SER A 58 1.35 0.80 7.39
N ILE A 59 0.88 0.84 8.64
CA ILE A 59 -0.54 0.58 8.96
C ILE A 59 -1.45 1.57 8.23
N PHE A 60 -1.13 2.86 8.26
CA PHE A 60 -1.92 3.89 7.59
C PHE A 60 -1.96 3.69 6.06
N LEU A 61 -0.80 3.42 5.44
CA LEU A 61 -0.70 3.27 3.99
C LEU A 61 -1.37 1.98 3.49
N ILE A 62 -1.17 0.86 4.20
CA ILE A 62 -1.82 -0.42 3.87
C ILE A 62 -3.33 -0.31 4.10
N GLY A 63 -3.77 0.28 5.21
CA GLY A 63 -5.19 0.49 5.50
C GLY A 63 -5.85 1.43 4.49
N GLY A 64 -5.16 2.50 4.10
CA GLY A 64 -5.59 3.43 3.05
C GLY A 64 -5.71 2.75 1.69
N PHE A 65 -4.70 1.98 1.28
CA PHE A 65 -4.71 1.17 0.07
C PHE A 65 -5.91 0.22 0.06
N GLN A 66 -6.11 -0.56 1.12
CA GLN A 66 -7.20 -1.53 1.23
C GLN A 66 -8.58 -0.84 1.19
N ARG A 67 -8.74 0.28 1.91
CA ARG A 67 -10.00 1.02 1.95
C ARG A 67 -10.36 1.61 0.58
N THR A 68 -9.43 2.32 -0.06
CA THR A 68 -9.66 2.92 -1.38
C THR A 68 -9.94 1.85 -2.42
N SER A 69 -9.19 0.75 -2.36
CA SER A 69 -9.39 -0.39 -3.27
C SER A 69 -10.77 -1.04 -3.13
N LYS A 70 -11.29 -1.17 -1.90
CA LYS A 70 -12.66 -1.65 -1.68
C LYS A 70 -13.71 -0.73 -2.30
N VAL A 71 -13.56 0.58 -2.16
CA VAL A 71 -14.45 1.56 -2.79
C VAL A 71 -14.37 1.45 -4.32
N MET A 72 -13.18 1.24 -4.86
CA MET A 72 -12.97 1.05 -6.30
C MET A 72 -13.68 -0.20 -6.85
N VAL A 73 -13.73 -1.30 -6.09
CA VAL A 73 -14.52 -2.50 -6.44
C VAL A 73 -16.01 -2.15 -6.52
N THR A 74 -16.55 -1.43 -5.54
CA THR A 74 -17.96 -0.98 -5.57
C THR A 74 -18.25 -0.02 -6.73
N ILE A 75 -17.29 0.81 -7.14
CA ILE A 75 -17.44 1.68 -8.32
C ILE A 75 -17.42 0.85 -9.61
N ARG A 76 -16.61 -0.21 -9.68
CA ARG A 76 -16.55 -1.13 -10.82
C ARG A 76 -17.91 -1.78 -11.09
N GLU A 77 -18.62 -2.23 -10.07
CA GLU A 77 -19.98 -2.79 -10.22
C GLU A 77 -20.93 -1.78 -10.90
N LYS A 78 -20.82 -0.50 -10.56
CA LYS A 78 -21.61 0.58 -11.22
C LYS A 78 -21.16 0.87 -12.65
N LEU A 79 -19.88 0.65 -12.96
CA LEU A 79 -19.34 0.82 -14.31
C LEU A 79 -19.94 -0.20 -15.29
N GLU A 80 -20.20 -1.43 -14.85
CA GLU A 80 -20.84 -2.47 -15.67
C GLU A 80 -22.22 -2.04 -16.18
N GLU A 81 -23.02 -1.39 -15.31
CA GLU A 81 -24.36 -0.92 -15.67
C GLU A 81 -24.34 0.36 -16.51
N ILE A 82 -23.45 1.31 -16.17
CA ILE A 82 -23.53 2.69 -16.67
C ILE A 82 -22.63 2.90 -17.89
N ALA A 83 -21.45 2.27 -17.93
CA ALA A 83 -20.43 2.44 -18.99
C ALA A 83 -19.79 1.09 -19.36
N PRO A 84 -20.54 0.17 -20.00
CA PRO A 84 -20.07 -1.19 -20.30
C PRO A 84 -18.92 -1.24 -21.30
N TRP A 85 -18.71 -0.14 -22.05
CA TRP A 85 -17.58 0.02 -22.96
C TRP A 85 -16.23 0.21 -22.24
N HIS A 86 -16.24 0.56 -20.95
CA HIS A 86 -15.03 0.82 -20.17
C HIS A 86 -14.30 -0.48 -19.87
N THR A 87 -12.96 -0.51 -20.00
CA THR A 87 -12.17 -1.74 -19.88
C THR A 87 -12.37 -2.44 -18.53
N ALA A 88 -12.41 -1.67 -17.43
CA ALA A 88 -12.63 -2.22 -16.09
C ALA A 88 -14.02 -2.87 -15.90
N ALA A 89 -15.02 -2.52 -16.72
CA ALA A 89 -16.35 -3.15 -16.72
C ALA A 89 -16.34 -4.49 -17.47
N SER A 90 -15.49 -4.63 -18.49
CA SER A 90 -15.38 -5.85 -19.29
C SER A 90 -14.49 -6.95 -18.67
N GLU A 91 -13.70 -6.61 -17.65
CA GLU A 91 -12.88 -7.57 -16.91
C GLU A 91 -13.74 -8.50 -16.05
N ALA A 92 -13.27 -9.70 -15.76
CA ALA A 92 -14.00 -10.61 -14.88
C ALA A 92 -14.04 -10.09 -13.43
N GLU A 93 -15.19 -10.26 -12.77
CA GLU A 93 -15.48 -9.70 -11.44
C GLU A 93 -14.46 -10.03 -10.35
N TRP A 94 -13.85 -11.20 -10.43
CA TRP A 94 -12.88 -11.68 -9.45
C TRP A 94 -11.49 -11.03 -9.61
N VAL A 95 -11.15 -10.49 -10.79
CA VAL A 95 -9.78 -10.03 -11.10
C VAL A 95 -9.37 -8.90 -10.17
N LEU A 96 -10.19 -7.84 -10.08
CA LEU A 96 -9.85 -6.67 -9.29
C LEU A 96 -9.74 -6.98 -7.78
N PRO A 97 -10.71 -7.67 -7.15
CA PRO A 97 -10.58 -8.12 -5.76
C PRO A 97 -9.34 -8.98 -5.50
N THR A 98 -9.01 -9.91 -6.40
CA THR A 98 -7.83 -10.78 -6.25
C THR A 98 -6.53 -9.97 -6.32
N VAL A 99 -6.40 -9.05 -7.28
CA VAL A 99 -5.21 -8.19 -7.40
C VAL A 99 -5.03 -7.33 -6.14
N ILE A 100 -6.12 -6.76 -5.62
CA ILE A 100 -6.10 -5.97 -4.38
C ILE A 100 -5.67 -6.82 -3.18
N ALA A 101 -6.21 -8.05 -3.06
CA ALA A 101 -5.88 -8.96 -1.97
C ALA A 101 -4.40 -9.35 -1.99
N ILE A 102 -3.87 -9.71 -3.17
CA ILE A 102 -2.46 -10.02 -3.38
C ILE A 102 -1.61 -8.79 -3.04
N GLY A 103 -1.93 -7.61 -3.59
CA GLY A 103 -1.18 -6.38 -3.33
C GLY A 103 -1.12 -6.02 -1.85
N THR A 104 -2.27 -6.11 -1.15
CA THR A 104 -2.34 -5.87 0.30
C THR A 104 -1.49 -6.88 1.07
N GLY A 105 -1.59 -8.17 0.71
CA GLY A 105 -0.79 -9.24 1.32
C GLY A 105 0.71 -9.02 1.13
N THR A 106 1.14 -8.65 -0.09
CA THR A 106 2.53 -8.32 -0.39
C THR A 106 3.03 -7.15 0.44
N MET A 107 2.26 -6.07 0.56
CA MET A 107 2.65 -4.92 1.40
C MET A 107 2.80 -5.32 2.88
N LEU A 108 1.89 -6.14 3.41
CA LEU A 108 1.99 -6.65 4.79
C LEU A 108 3.26 -7.48 5.00
N VAL A 109 3.54 -8.43 4.10
CA VAL A 109 4.74 -9.27 4.17
C VAL A 109 6.00 -8.41 4.11
N ILE A 110 6.08 -7.45 3.17
CA ILE A 110 7.21 -6.53 3.05
C ILE A 110 7.39 -5.72 4.33
N SER A 111 6.30 -5.20 4.92
CA SER A 111 6.35 -4.44 6.17
C SER A 111 6.92 -5.27 7.33
N ILE A 112 6.48 -6.52 7.46
CA ILE A 112 6.96 -7.43 8.51
C ILE A 112 8.44 -7.76 8.30
N VAL A 113 8.83 -8.09 7.06
CA VAL A 113 10.22 -8.40 6.71
C VAL A 113 11.14 -7.19 6.94
N ALA A 114 10.69 -5.98 6.62
CA ALA A 114 11.46 -4.75 6.86
C ALA A 114 11.68 -4.48 8.36
N ILE A 115 10.63 -4.65 9.19
CA ILE A 115 10.76 -4.53 10.65
C ILE A 115 11.73 -5.58 11.19
N TRP A 116 11.56 -6.83 10.77
CA TRP A 116 12.44 -7.93 11.17
C TRP A 116 13.89 -7.66 10.77
N TYR A 117 14.14 -7.22 9.53
CA TYR A 117 15.47 -6.88 9.03
C TYR A 117 16.10 -5.74 9.84
N PHE A 118 15.34 -4.69 10.15
CA PHE A 118 15.83 -3.59 10.98
C PHE A 118 16.24 -4.05 12.38
N GLN A 119 15.41 -4.89 13.02
CA GLN A 119 15.72 -5.45 14.34
C GLN A 119 16.91 -6.40 14.28
N TYR A 120 16.95 -7.31 13.30
CA TYR A 120 18.05 -8.26 13.10
C TYR A 120 19.39 -7.57 12.85
N SER A 121 19.40 -6.57 11.97
CA SER A 121 20.61 -5.78 11.65
C SER A 121 21.22 -5.10 12.88
N ARG A 122 20.42 -4.87 13.92
CA ARG A 122 20.84 -4.32 15.21
C ARG A 122 21.14 -5.38 16.26
N SER A 123 20.52 -6.56 16.18
CA SER A 123 20.64 -7.65 17.17
C SER A 123 21.78 -8.62 16.90
N ALA A 124 22.36 -8.66 15.70
CA ALA A 124 23.59 -9.41 15.39
C ALA A 124 24.85 -8.89 16.15
N ARG A 125 24.63 -8.23 17.28
CA ARG A 125 25.57 -7.55 18.17
C ARG A 125 25.75 -8.28 19.51
N ILE A 126 25.05 -9.40 19.73
CA ILE A 126 25.20 -10.25 20.93
C ILE A 126 25.89 -11.55 20.50
#